data_AF-A0A5C5XVP9-F1
#
_entry.id   AF-A0A5C5XVP9-F1
#
_cell.length_a   1.000
_cell.length_b   1.000
_cell.length_c   1.000
_cell.angle_alpha   90.00
_cell.angle_beta   90.00
_cell.angle_gamma   90.00
#
_symmetry.space_group_name_H-M   'P 1'
#
loop_
_entity.id
_entity.type
_entity.pdbx_description
1 polymer ?
#
loop_
_entity_poly.entity_id
_entity_poly.type
_entity_poly.pdbx_seq_one_letter_code
_entity_poly.pdbx_strand_id
1 'polypeptide(L)'
;MKCPRCEIPLRLVAATEANTQSTRATVLRRFRIIDLLAVTALVALHLASLRAEASKEGSEIAALLYLSPTAITCLIHLRLRLKITSAIFVHYVLTIAWTFLHAVGLNYATNAYNPIMRSSQSIQIAVYSNAWNDTLEMAGWAIAFAATYGVVCYTAVSAAINYDPCPAGVGTDDSG
;
A
#
# COMPACT_ATOMS: atom_id res chain seq x y z
N MET A 1 13.98 -24.72 -0.95
CA MET A 1 13.27 -24.71 0.35
C MET A 1 12.46 -26.00 0.43
N LYS A 2 12.63 -26.79 1.50
CA LYS A 2 11.88 -28.05 1.73
C LYS A 2 10.62 -27.74 2.55
N CYS A 3 9.52 -28.44 2.29
CA CYS A 3 8.34 -28.39 3.14
C CYS A 3 8.69 -29.03 4.51
N PRO A 4 8.46 -28.34 5.64
CA PRO A 4 8.87 -28.83 6.96
C PRO A 4 8.04 -30.02 7.48
N ARG A 5 6.99 -30.45 6.76
CA ARG A 5 6.17 -31.61 7.12
C ARG A 5 6.43 -32.88 6.31
N CYS A 6 7.06 -32.80 5.15
CA CYS A 6 7.09 -33.96 4.23
C CYS A 6 8.43 -34.23 3.53
N GLU A 7 9.50 -33.47 3.78
CA GLU A 7 10.84 -33.65 3.15
C GLU A 7 10.91 -33.77 1.60
N ILE A 8 9.80 -33.66 0.87
CA ILE A 8 9.75 -33.79 -0.58
C ILE A 8 10.25 -32.50 -1.25
N PRO A 9 11.15 -32.57 -2.26
CA PRO A 9 11.54 -31.42 -3.05
C PRO A 9 10.39 -30.96 -3.97
N LEU A 10 10.00 -29.69 -3.85
CA LEU A 10 9.05 -29.02 -4.75
C LEU A 10 9.61 -29.02 -6.19
N ARG A 11 9.09 -29.89 -7.07
CA ARG A 11 9.30 -29.80 -8.52
C ARG A 11 8.23 -28.90 -9.12
N LEU A 12 8.64 -27.73 -9.61
CA LEU A 12 7.81 -26.88 -10.47
C LEU A 12 7.65 -27.61 -11.83
N VAL A 13 6.46 -28.17 -12.09
CA VAL A 13 6.13 -28.70 -13.41
C VAL A 13 5.75 -27.51 -14.29
N ALA A 14 6.65 -27.14 -15.22
CA ALA A 14 6.39 -26.16 -16.25
C ALA A 14 5.49 -26.79 -17.33
N ALA A 15 4.22 -26.39 -17.37
CA ALA A 15 3.31 -26.74 -18.46
C ALA A 15 3.24 -25.59 -19.48
N THR A 16 3.65 -25.91 -20.71
CA THR A 16 3.23 -25.34 -22.02
C THR A 16 3.48 -23.84 -22.27
N GLU A 17 4.59 -23.54 -22.96
CA GLU A 17 5.14 -22.19 -23.18
C GLU A 17 4.77 -21.47 -24.50
N ALA A 18 4.13 -22.10 -25.50
CA ALA A 18 4.06 -21.45 -26.82
C ALA A 18 2.84 -20.52 -27.06
N ASN A 19 1.67 -20.79 -26.46
CA ASN A 19 0.43 -20.04 -26.73
C ASN A 19 0.00 -19.10 -25.57
N THR A 20 0.73 -19.17 -24.47
CA THR A 20 0.48 -18.44 -23.21
C THR A 20 1.25 -17.12 -23.15
N GLN A 21 2.30 -16.93 -23.97
CA GLN A 21 3.19 -15.78 -23.85
C GLN A 21 2.55 -14.47 -24.33
N SER A 22 1.78 -14.50 -25.43
CA SER A 22 1.03 -13.34 -25.93
C SER A 22 -0.10 -12.93 -24.97
N THR A 23 -0.88 -13.91 -24.50
CA THR A 23 -1.97 -13.68 -23.53
C THR A 23 -1.43 -13.17 -22.20
N ARG A 24 -0.30 -13.69 -21.73
CA ARG A 24 0.39 -13.24 -20.50
C ARG A 24 0.92 -11.82 -20.64
N ALA A 25 1.49 -11.44 -21.79
CA ALA A 25 1.94 -10.08 -22.05
C ALA A 25 0.77 -9.08 -22.05
N THR A 26 -0.35 -9.42 -22.68
CA THR A 26 -1.55 -8.58 -22.74
C THR A 26 -2.22 -8.44 -21.36
N VAL A 27 -2.29 -9.53 -20.58
CA VAL A 27 -2.79 -9.52 -19.19
C VAL A 27 -1.89 -8.70 -18.28
N LEU A 28 -0.57 -8.88 -18.37
CA LEU A 28 0.40 -8.07 -17.62
C LEU A 28 0.30 -6.58 -17.96
N ARG A 29 0.11 -6.23 -19.25
CA ARG A 29 -0.04 -4.85 -19.72
C ARG A 29 -1.35 -4.23 -19.24
N ARG A 30 -2.47 -4.94 -19.34
CA ARG A 30 -3.79 -4.46 -18.89
C ARG A 30 -3.82 -4.23 -17.38
N PHE A 31 -3.21 -5.12 -16.62
CA PHE A 31 -3.12 -4.99 -15.17
C PHE A 31 -2.19 -3.81 -14.79
N ARG A 32 -1.11 -3.54 -15.52
CA ARG A 32 -0.28 -2.33 -15.29
C ARG A 32 -1.05 -1.02 -15.45
N ILE A 33 -1.97 -0.95 -16.42
CA ILE A 33 -2.79 0.24 -16.67
C ILE A 33 -3.81 0.46 -15.54
N ILE A 34 -4.44 -0.62 -15.06
CA ILE A 34 -5.42 -0.53 -13.97
C ILE A 34 -4.75 -0.07 -12.68
N ASP A 35 -3.57 -0.59 -12.34
CA ASP A 35 -2.83 -0.15 -11.15
C ASP A 35 -2.42 1.31 -11.24
N LEU A 36 -1.92 1.75 -12.40
CA LEU A 36 -1.57 3.14 -12.62
C LEU A 36 -2.80 4.03 -12.43
N LEU A 37 -3.94 3.65 -13.03
CA LEU A 37 -5.19 4.37 -12.91
C LEU A 37 -5.71 4.38 -11.46
N ALA A 38 -5.56 3.28 -10.71
CA ALA A 38 -5.93 3.21 -9.30
C ALA A 38 -5.08 4.13 -8.43
N VAL A 39 -3.75 4.12 -8.60
CA VAL A 39 -2.85 5.03 -7.87
C VAL A 39 -3.15 6.48 -8.24
N THR A 40 -3.35 6.78 -9.53
CA THR A 40 -3.71 8.14 -9.98
C THR A 40 -5.06 8.58 -9.43
N ALA A 41 -6.08 7.72 -9.44
CA ALA A 41 -7.40 8.04 -8.90
C ALA A 41 -7.33 8.31 -7.39
N LEU A 42 -6.51 7.54 -6.68
CA LEU A 42 -6.33 7.67 -5.24
C LEU A 42 -5.55 8.95 -4.87
N VAL A 43 -4.56 9.34 -5.66
CA VAL A 43 -3.89 10.66 -5.56
C VAL A 43 -4.86 11.80 -5.91
N ALA A 44 -5.65 11.66 -6.97
CA ALA A 44 -6.62 12.69 -7.37
C ALA A 44 -7.71 12.88 -6.32
N LEU A 45 -8.23 11.79 -5.75
CA LEU A 45 -9.20 11.80 -4.66
C LEU A 45 -8.61 12.46 -3.41
N HIS A 46 -7.33 12.18 -3.12
CA HIS A 46 -6.62 12.83 -2.03
C HIS A 46 -6.52 14.34 -2.21
N LEU A 47 -6.14 14.81 -3.40
CA LEU A 47 -6.09 16.25 -3.67
C LEU A 47 -7.48 16.91 -3.61
N ALA A 48 -8.52 16.19 -4.04
CA ALA A 48 -9.90 16.67 -3.97
C ALA A 48 -10.42 16.77 -2.53
N SER A 49 -10.00 15.88 -1.62
CA SER A 49 -10.46 15.89 -0.22
C SER A 49 -9.91 17.06 0.59
N LEU A 50 -8.71 17.55 0.26
CA LEU A 50 -8.05 18.66 0.98
C LEU A 50 -8.94 19.91 1.10
N ARG A 51 -9.72 20.22 0.06
CA ARG A 51 -10.66 21.34 0.10
C ARG A 51 -11.79 21.11 1.08
N ALA A 52 -12.33 19.89 1.12
CA ALA A 52 -13.39 19.50 2.04
C ALA A 52 -12.86 19.52 3.49
N GLU A 53 -11.66 18.98 3.73
CA GLU A 53 -10.99 18.99 5.04
C GLU A 53 -10.68 20.41 5.55
N ALA A 54 -10.33 21.33 4.66
CA ALA A 54 -10.08 22.72 5.02
C ALA A 54 -11.36 23.53 5.31
N SER A 55 -12.51 23.08 4.81
CA SER A 55 -13.82 23.62 5.18
C SER A 55 -14.37 22.89 6.41
N LYS A 56 -15.14 23.55 7.28
CA LYS A 56 -15.60 23.00 8.58
C LYS A 56 -16.42 21.69 8.51
N GLU A 57 -16.71 21.19 7.32
CA GLU A 57 -17.36 19.90 7.07
C GLU A 57 -16.30 18.81 6.96
N GLY A 58 -15.79 18.36 8.11
CA GLY A 58 -14.88 17.21 8.17
C GLY A 58 -15.57 15.99 7.56
N SER A 59 -15.12 15.56 6.39
CA SER A 59 -15.67 14.39 5.70
C SER A 59 -15.00 13.12 6.23
N GLU A 60 -15.77 12.15 6.71
CA GLU A 60 -15.25 10.83 7.13
C GLU A 60 -14.49 10.11 5.99
N ILE A 61 -14.78 10.47 4.73
CA ILE A 61 -14.08 9.96 3.54
C ILE A 61 -12.60 10.39 3.53
N ALA A 62 -12.27 11.54 4.11
CA ALA A 62 -10.89 11.99 4.29
C ALA A 62 -10.10 11.03 5.20
N ALA A 63 -10.74 10.42 6.19
CA ALA A 63 -10.07 9.49 7.09
C ALA A 63 -9.60 8.21 6.35
N LEU A 64 -10.37 7.75 5.36
CA LEU A 64 -10.01 6.60 4.54
C LEU A 64 -8.78 6.86 3.66
N LEU A 65 -8.51 8.12 3.32
CA LEU A 65 -7.34 8.49 2.51
C LEU A 65 -6.02 8.36 3.28
N TYR A 66 -6.03 8.20 4.60
CA TYR A 66 -4.83 7.82 5.35
C TYR A 66 -4.42 6.35 5.15
N LEU A 67 -5.31 5.50 4.60
CA LEU A 67 -4.97 4.12 4.23
C LEU A 67 -4.25 4.03 2.87
N SER A 68 -4.19 5.15 2.14
CA SER A 68 -3.56 5.27 0.81
C SER A 68 -2.13 4.73 0.73
N PRO A 69 -1.20 5.07 1.65
CA PRO A 69 0.16 4.54 1.61
C PRO A 69 0.19 3.02 1.73
N THR A 70 -0.68 2.47 2.57
CA THR A 70 -0.82 1.01 2.76
C THR A 70 -1.37 0.33 1.52
N ALA A 71 -2.39 0.90 0.89
CA ALA A 71 -2.96 0.38 -0.36
C ALA A 71 -1.92 0.37 -1.50
N ILE A 72 -1.19 1.49 -1.68
CA ILE A 72 -0.12 1.60 -2.68
C ILE A 72 1.00 0.60 -2.38
N THR A 73 1.42 0.47 -1.13
CA THR A 73 2.44 -0.49 -0.72
C THR A 73 1.98 -1.93 -1.00
N CYS A 74 0.75 -2.30 -0.66
CA CYS A 74 0.20 -3.62 -0.96
C CYS A 74 0.26 -3.92 -2.46
N LEU A 75 -0.13 -2.96 -3.31
CA LEU A 75 -0.02 -3.11 -4.76
C LEU A 75 1.45 -3.36 -5.15
N ILE A 76 2.38 -2.51 -4.73
CA ILE A 76 3.81 -2.64 -5.07
C ILE A 76 4.38 -3.97 -4.57
N HIS A 77 4.07 -4.35 -3.33
CA HIS A 77 4.53 -5.59 -2.70
C HIS A 77 4.07 -6.82 -3.51
N LEU A 78 2.79 -6.86 -3.88
CA LEU A 78 2.22 -7.95 -4.67
C LEU A 78 2.78 -7.97 -6.11
N ARG A 79 2.98 -6.80 -6.71
CA ARG A 79 3.41 -6.69 -8.12
C ARG A 79 4.87 -7.02 -8.33
N LEU A 80 5.73 -6.47 -7.49
CA LEU A 80 7.17 -6.68 -7.61
C LEU A 80 7.63 -7.93 -6.86
N ARG A 81 6.69 -8.65 -6.20
CA ARG A 81 6.99 -9.81 -5.33
C ARG A 81 8.11 -9.47 -4.37
N LEU A 82 8.01 -8.30 -3.74
CA LEU A 82 9.03 -7.81 -2.83
C LEU A 82 9.16 -8.78 -1.65
N LYS A 83 10.37 -8.88 -1.10
CA LYS A 83 10.55 -9.46 0.23
C LYS A 83 9.86 -8.54 1.25
N ILE A 84 9.32 -9.13 2.32
CA ILE A 84 8.62 -8.40 3.38
C ILE A 84 9.46 -7.21 3.88
N THR A 85 10.77 -7.39 4.09
CA THR A 85 11.68 -6.31 4.51
C THR A 85 11.70 -5.13 3.54
N SER A 86 11.74 -5.40 2.24
CA SER A 86 11.69 -4.36 1.20
C SER A 86 10.33 -3.68 1.15
N ALA A 87 9.25 -4.43 1.36
CA ALA A 87 7.89 -3.88 1.42
C ALA A 87 7.67 -2.98 2.64
N ILE A 88 8.22 -3.34 3.81
CA ILE A 88 8.23 -2.51 5.02
C ILE A 88 8.96 -1.19 4.76
N PHE A 89 10.13 -1.23 4.11
CA PHE A 89 10.86 -0.01 3.77
C PHE A 89 10.09 0.88 2.79
N VAL A 90 9.49 0.29 1.75
CA VAL A 90 8.64 1.02 0.81
C VAL A 90 7.43 1.64 1.51
N HIS A 91 6.79 0.90 2.44
CA HIS A 91 5.68 1.39 3.24
C HIS A 91 6.06 2.62 4.06
N TYR A 92 7.21 2.55 4.73
CA TYR A 92 7.74 3.67 5.51
C TYR A 92 7.96 4.92 4.64
N VAL A 93 8.69 4.77 3.53
CA VAL A 93 9.01 5.90 2.64
C VAL A 93 7.73 6.50 2.04
N LEU A 94 6.80 5.67 1.59
CA LEU A 94 5.52 6.13 1.06
C LEU A 94 4.69 6.86 2.11
N THR A 95 4.67 6.36 3.35
CA THR A 95 3.94 6.99 4.45
C THR A 95 4.50 8.38 4.72
N ILE A 96 5.83 8.55 4.83
CA ILE A 96 6.43 9.87 5.05
C ILE A 96 6.15 10.84 3.90
N ALA A 97 6.36 10.38 2.66
CA ALA A 97 6.13 11.22 1.48
C ALA A 97 4.66 11.64 1.38
N TRP A 98 3.74 10.73 1.70
CA TRP A 98 2.30 11.00 1.71
C TRP A 98 1.92 12.01 2.78
N THR A 99 2.41 11.85 4.01
CA THR A 99 2.13 12.78 5.11
C THR A 99 2.63 14.19 4.79
N PHE A 100 3.84 14.31 4.24
CA PHE A 100 4.36 15.62 3.84
C PHE A 100 3.50 16.27 2.77
N LEU A 101 3.12 15.52 1.72
CA LEU A 101 2.29 16.04 0.64
C LEU A 101 0.90 16.45 1.14
N HIS A 102 0.30 15.64 2.02
CA HIS A 102 -0.98 15.94 2.66
C HIS A 102 -0.90 17.20 3.51
N ALA A 103 0.11 17.33 4.38
CA ALA A 103 0.28 18.50 5.24
C ALA A 103 0.52 19.78 4.42
N VAL A 104 1.33 19.72 3.36
CA VAL A 104 1.51 20.85 2.43
C VAL A 104 0.16 21.22 1.80
N GLY A 105 -0.56 20.25 1.25
CA GLY A 105 -1.83 20.47 0.58
C GLY A 105 -2.90 21.04 1.51
N LEU A 106 -2.99 20.53 2.74
CA LEU A 106 -3.94 20.96 3.75
C LEU A 106 -3.64 22.38 4.22
N ASN A 107 -2.36 22.72 4.45
CA ASN A 107 -1.95 24.07 4.83
C ASN A 107 -2.24 25.09 3.71
N TYR A 108 -2.03 24.73 2.43
CA TYR A 108 -2.44 25.55 1.30
C TYR A 108 -3.96 25.73 1.23
N ALA A 109 -4.72 24.64 1.36
CA ALA A 109 -6.18 24.69 1.31
C ALA A 109 -6.75 25.50 2.48
N THR A 110 -6.16 25.39 3.68
CA THR A 110 -6.58 26.15 4.86
C THR A 110 -6.35 27.64 4.67
N ASN A 111 -5.16 28.04 4.17
CA ASN A 111 -4.89 29.44 3.84
C ASN A 111 -5.84 29.99 2.76
N ALA A 112 -6.25 29.17 1.79
CA ALA A 112 -7.10 29.59 0.68
C ALA A 112 -8.60 29.64 1.01
N TYR A 113 -9.09 28.69 1.82
CA TYR A 113 -10.53 28.43 1.97
C TYR A 113 -11.06 28.61 3.40
N ASN A 114 -10.21 28.66 4.43
CA ASN A 114 -10.69 28.81 5.80
C ASN A 114 -11.14 30.27 6.07
N PRO A 115 -12.42 30.51 6.39
CA PRO A 115 -12.94 31.86 6.57
C PRO A 115 -12.28 32.60 7.75
N ILE A 116 -11.82 31.88 8.78
CA ILE A 116 -11.13 32.47 9.94
C ILE A 116 -9.80 33.08 9.51
N MET A 117 -9.06 32.42 8.62
CA MET A 117 -7.80 32.91 8.05
C MET A 117 -8.00 34.01 7.01
N ARG A 118 -9.14 34.04 6.32
CA ARG A 118 -9.48 35.08 5.34
C ARG A 118 -10.00 36.38 5.94
N SER A 119 -10.75 36.31 7.05
CA SER A 119 -11.44 37.47 7.63
C SER A 119 -10.59 38.26 8.62
N SER A 120 -9.59 37.62 9.21
CA SER A 120 -8.61 38.28 10.05
C SER A 120 -7.43 38.70 9.19
N GLN A 121 -6.85 39.88 9.42
CA GLN A 121 -5.51 40.23 8.89
C GLN A 121 -4.42 39.35 9.55
N SER A 122 -4.67 38.05 9.70
CA SER A 122 -3.87 37.13 10.49
C SER A 122 -2.75 36.50 9.68
N ILE A 123 -1.75 36.07 10.43
CA ILE A 123 -0.53 35.42 9.98
C ILE A 123 -0.93 34.16 9.20
N GLN A 124 -0.65 34.14 7.89
CA GLN A 124 -0.80 32.94 7.06
C GLN A 124 0.01 31.79 7.67
N ILE A 125 -0.51 30.56 7.61
CA ILE A 125 0.30 29.40 7.99
C ILE A 125 1.51 29.34 7.06
N ALA A 126 2.71 29.29 7.64
CA ALA A 126 3.93 28.98 6.93
C ALA A 126 3.88 27.51 6.46
N VAL A 127 3.42 27.31 5.22
CA VAL A 127 3.04 26.01 4.66
C VAL A 127 4.13 24.95 4.83
N TYR A 128 5.35 25.25 4.38
CA TYR A 128 6.43 24.27 4.36
C TYR A 128 7.02 23.99 5.74
N SER A 129 7.12 24.99 6.62
CA SER A 129 7.67 24.78 7.96
C SER A 129 6.70 23.98 8.83
N ASN A 130 5.39 24.25 8.76
CA ASN A 130 4.39 23.44 9.45
C ASN A 130 4.34 22.03 8.88
N ALA A 131 4.29 21.89 7.55
CA ALA A 131 4.27 20.57 6.92
C ALA A 131 5.51 19.73 7.30
N TRP A 132 6.68 20.36 7.39
CA TRP A 132 7.89 19.68 7.84
C TRP A 132 7.81 19.24 9.31
N ASN A 133 7.29 20.11 10.20
CA ASN A 133 7.11 19.77 11.61
C ASN A 133 6.14 18.61 11.80
N ASP A 134 4.99 18.63 11.12
CA ASP A 134 3.97 17.57 11.16
C ASP A 134 4.53 16.25 10.61
N THR A 135 5.36 16.34 9.56
CA THR A 135 6.02 15.17 8.96
C THR A 135 7.05 14.56 9.90
N LEU A 136 7.81 15.37 10.65
CA LEU A 136 8.77 14.87 11.63
C LEU A 136 8.10 14.12 12.77
N GLU A 137 6.98 14.66 13.28
CA GLU A 137 6.18 13.97 14.30
C GLU A 137 5.64 12.64 13.77
N MET A 138 5.09 12.65 12.55
CA MET A 138 4.57 11.46 11.91
C MET A 138 5.64 10.47 11.43
N ALA A 139 6.88 10.89 11.23
CA ALA A 139 7.98 9.99 10.88
C ALA A 139 8.25 8.98 12.00
N GLY A 140 8.06 9.37 13.27
CA GLY A 140 8.10 8.46 14.41
C GLY A 140 6.97 7.42 14.36
N TRP A 141 5.75 7.87 14.11
CA TRP A 141 4.58 6.99 13.96
C TRP A 141 4.67 6.09 12.72
N ALA A 142 5.29 6.56 11.64
CA ALA A 142 5.50 5.78 10.42
C ALA A 142 6.32 4.52 10.66
N ILE A 143 7.23 4.52 11.64
CA ILE A 143 7.97 3.32 12.06
C ILE A 143 7.00 2.29 12.63
N ALA A 144 6.10 2.72 13.53
CA ALA A 144 5.10 1.84 14.12
C ALA A 144 4.15 1.27 13.04
N PHE A 145 3.67 2.12 12.13
CA PHE A 145 2.81 1.67 11.03
C PHE A 145 3.51 0.68 10.09
N ALA A 146 4.78 0.93 9.73
CA ALA A 146 5.56 0.02 8.90
C ALA A 146 5.82 -1.32 9.62
N ALA A 147 6.06 -1.29 10.93
CA ALA A 147 6.18 -2.51 11.74
C ALA A 147 4.86 -3.30 11.77
N THR A 148 3.73 -2.64 12.00
CA THR A 148 2.39 -3.27 11.96
C THR A 148 2.11 -3.88 10.59
N TYR A 149 2.43 -3.16 9.51
CA TYR A 149 2.32 -3.68 8.15
C TYR A 149 3.16 -4.95 7.95
N GLY A 150 4.40 -4.95 8.42
CA GLY A 150 5.28 -6.11 8.40
C GLY A 150 4.71 -7.31 9.14
N VAL A 151 4.17 -7.10 10.35
CA VAL A 151 3.53 -8.14 11.17
C VAL A 151 2.32 -8.72 10.43
N VAL A 152 1.45 -7.88 9.87
CA VAL A 152 0.27 -8.33 9.10
C VAL A 152 0.68 -9.13 7.87
N CYS A 153 1.72 -8.71 7.15
CA CYS A 153 2.23 -9.47 6.01
C CYS A 153 2.79 -10.84 6.45
N TYR A 154 3.54 -10.86 7.56
CA TYR A 154 4.11 -12.10 8.09
C TYR A 154 3.04 -13.09 8.56
N THR A 155 2.02 -12.62 9.28
CA THR A 155 0.91 -13.47 9.74
C THR A 155 0.09 -13.99 8.58
N ALA A 156 -0.18 -13.19 7.55
CA ALA A 156 -0.89 -13.60 6.34
C ALA A 156 -0.13 -14.71 5.58
N VAL A 157 1.18 -14.56 5.40
CA VAL A 157 2.03 -15.58 4.76
C VAL A 157 2.06 -16.86 5.61
N SER A 158 2.21 -16.73 6.92
CA SER A 158 2.23 -17.88 7.83
C SER A 158 0.90 -18.63 7.82
N ALA A 159 -0.22 -17.92 7.79
CA ALA A 159 -1.55 -18.52 7.68
C ALA A 159 -1.75 -19.25 6.35
N ALA A 160 -1.31 -18.67 5.22
CA ALA A 160 -1.41 -19.31 3.91
C ALA A 160 -0.62 -20.63 3.85
N ILE A 161 0.61 -20.65 4.40
CA ILE A 161 1.44 -21.87 4.47
C ILE A 161 0.77 -22.96 5.32
N ASN A 162 0.07 -22.57 6.39
CA ASN A 162 -0.62 -23.51 7.27
C ASN A 162 -1.96 -24.00 6.73
N TYR A 163 -2.52 -23.36 5.70
CA TYR A 163 -3.84 -23.68 5.14
C TYR A 163 -3.78 -24.61 3.92
N ASP A 164 -2.62 -24.80 3.29
CA ASP A 164 -2.48 -25.76 2.20
C ASP A 164 -2.66 -27.19 2.76
N PRO A 165 -3.74 -27.92 2.39
CA PRO A 165 -3.86 -29.31 2.75
C PRO A 165 -2.70 -30.07 2.09
N CYS A 166 -1.98 -30.89 2.86
CA CYS A 166 -1.03 -31.85 2.29
C CYS A 166 -1.75 -32.59 1.16
N PRO A 167 -1.15 -32.73 -0.05
CA PRO A 167 -1.74 -33.56 -1.08
C PRO A 167 -1.91 -34.96 -0.48
N ALA A 168 -3.17 -35.36 -0.29
CA ALA A 168 -3.52 -36.70 0.14
C ALA A 168 -2.87 -37.68 -0.85
N GLY A 169 -2.18 -38.69 -0.29
CA GLY A 169 -1.32 -39.60 -1.02
C GLY A 169 -1.91 -40.07 -2.34
N VAL A 170 -1.17 -39.80 -3.42
CA VAL A 170 -1.31 -40.54 -4.67
C VAL A 170 -0.72 -41.93 -4.41
N GLY A 171 -1.63 -42.88 -4.19
CA GLY A 171 -1.55 -44.33 -4.40
C GLY A 171 -0.22 -45.06 -4.22
N THR A 172 -0.19 -46.01 -3.28
CA THR A 172 0.49 -47.29 -3.47
C THR A 172 -0.51 -48.40 -3.14
N ASP A 173 -1.44 -48.66 -4.06
CA ASP A 173 -2.05 -49.99 -4.18
C ASP A 173 -1.00 -50.86 -4.90
N ASP A 174 -0.05 -51.42 -4.14
CA ASP A 174 0.75 -52.54 -4.61
C ASP A 174 0.02 -53.82 -4.25
N SER A 175 -0.66 -54.35 -5.27
CA SER A 175 -1.10 -55.73 -5.33
C SER A 175 0.14 -56.61 -5.53
N GLY A 176 0.38 -57.56 -4.63
CA GLY A 176 1.47 -58.55 -4.75
C GLY A 176 1.62 -59.40 -3.51
#